data_AF-A0A5A8ED41-F1
#
_entry.id   AF-A0A5A8ED41-F1
#
_cell.length_a   1.000
_cell.length_b   1.000
_cell.length_c   1.000
_cell.angle_alpha   90.00
_cell.angle_beta   90.00
_cell.angle_gamma   90.00
#
_symmetry.space_group_name_H-M   'P 1'
#
loop_
_entity.id
_entity.type
_entity.pdbx_description
1 polymer ?
#
loop_
_entity_poly.entity_id
_entity_poly.type
_entity_poly.pdbx_seq_one_letter_code
_entity_poly.pdbx_strand_id
1 'polypeptide(L)'
;MDRYLTGLQARRFEAGYHFPGWETRLYLDGRFTKGIADVIRKLGYNVVHLGPSDTSLPEWHHMASRMLVIDDPEVDVFMMRDLDSALSPRDAISTWAWMTSGASFLSMHDHFAHVDIILGGMWGGRTEAARRLIAPNGIAAFLDSAAKMDEKFGNDQILIAKLVYPKIHPEVLHFDLTQAACKHDGKMCVPFPMVPHTGHKIEGHVGEIVGSRALMPRHVDVACKELVGGLENTPVFEEADLQAQWLGGAWPRMRGFCK
;
A
#
# COMPACT_ATOMS: atom_id res chain seq x y z
N MET A 1 1.77 6.14 -12.90
CA MET A 1 1.25 7.28 -12.09
C MET A 1 -0.24 7.42 -12.27
N ASP A 2 -0.70 7.52 -13.52
CA ASP A 2 -2.09 7.31 -13.93
C ASP A 2 -2.83 6.28 -13.06
N ARG A 3 -2.36 5.03 -12.96
CA ARG A 3 -3.03 3.98 -12.15
C ARG A 3 -3.23 4.36 -10.67
N TYR A 4 -2.27 5.07 -10.08
CA TYR A 4 -2.30 5.45 -8.66
C TYR A 4 -3.28 6.59 -8.42
N LEU A 5 -3.24 7.63 -9.27
CA LEU A 5 -4.14 8.77 -9.13
C LEU A 5 -5.58 8.40 -9.51
N THR A 6 -5.80 7.59 -10.55
CA THR A 6 -7.15 7.08 -10.88
C THR A 6 -7.72 6.19 -9.79
N GLY A 7 -6.86 5.50 -9.05
CA GLY A 7 -7.27 4.61 -7.97
C GLY A 7 -7.76 5.35 -6.72
N LEU A 8 -7.31 6.59 -6.47
CA LEU A 8 -7.54 7.29 -5.20
C LEU A 8 -9.02 7.30 -4.77
N GLN A 9 -9.94 7.64 -5.66
CA GLN A 9 -11.35 7.71 -5.24
C GLN A 9 -11.97 6.32 -5.04
N ALA A 10 -11.64 5.36 -5.90
CA ALA A 10 -12.09 3.99 -5.74
C ALA A 10 -11.57 3.40 -4.41
N ARG A 11 -10.27 3.54 -4.14
CA ARG A 11 -9.63 3.09 -2.89
C ARG A 11 -10.24 3.75 -1.68
N ARG A 12 -10.54 5.06 -1.73
CA ARG A 12 -11.17 5.75 -0.61
C ARG A 12 -12.57 5.23 -0.32
N PHE A 13 -13.37 4.98 -1.36
CA PHE A 13 -14.71 4.43 -1.22
C PHE A 13 -14.65 3.00 -0.66
N GLU A 14 -13.83 2.14 -1.26
CA GLU A 14 -13.65 0.76 -0.82
C GLU A 14 -13.14 0.68 0.62
N ALA A 15 -12.19 1.55 1.02
CA ALA A 15 -11.72 1.62 2.40
C ALA A 15 -12.84 2.00 3.37
N GLY A 16 -13.65 3.01 3.03
CA GLY A 16 -14.80 3.41 3.86
C GLY A 16 -15.86 2.32 3.97
N TYR A 17 -16.01 1.48 2.95
CA TYR A 17 -17.00 0.41 2.90
C TYR A 17 -16.51 -0.88 3.58
N HIS A 18 -15.27 -1.31 3.32
CA HIS A 18 -14.71 -2.57 3.80
C HIS A 18 -14.00 -2.44 5.16
N PHE A 19 -13.50 -1.26 5.50
CA PHE A 19 -12.72 -1.03 6.72
C PHE A 19 -13.29 0.13 7.55
N PRO A 20 -14.56 0.04 8.01
CA PRO A 20 -15.12 1.05 8.89
C PRO A 20 -14.31 1.18 10.17
N GLY A 21 -14.01 2.42 10.58
CA GLY A 21 -13.16 2.71 11.74
C GLY A 21 -11.65 2.73 11.46
N TRP A 22 -11.22 2.36 10.26
CA TRP A 22 -9.83 2.53 9.85
C TRP A 22 -9.62 3.87 9.15
N GLU A 23 -8.43 4.44 9.31
CA GLU A 23 -8.00 5.61 8.57
C GLU A 23 -7.10 5.20 7.40
N THR A 24 -7.40 5.71 6.20
CA THR A 24 -6.51 5.51 5.05
C THR A 24 -5.46 6.60 5.01
N ARG A 25 -4.22 6.24 5.34
CA ARG A 25 -3.08 7.15 5.35
C ARG A 25 -2.21 6.97 4.10
N LEU A 26 -1.86 8.09 3.46
CA LEU A 26 -0.96 8.15 2.31
C LEU A 26 0.32 8.90 2.67
N TYR A 27 1.45 8.29 2.35
CA TYR A 27 2.77 8.89 2.46
C TYR A 27 3.15 9.45 1.10
N LEU A 28 3.02 10.75 0.96
CA LEU A 28 3.21 11.45 -0.30
C LEU A 28 4.65 11.96 -0.37
N ASP A 29 5.40 11.45 -1.33
CA ASP A 29 6.79 11.81 -1.55
C ASP A 29 7.01 13.31 -1.82
N GLY A 30 8.18 13.83 -1.44
CA GLY A 30 8.52 15.25 -1.59
C GLY A 30 8.58 15.78 -3.02
N ARG A 31 8.56 14.91 -4.04
CA ARG A 31 8.42 15.33 -5.45
C ARG A 31 7.05 15.91 -5.76
N PHE A 32 6.03 15.57 -4.98
CA PHE A 32 4.68 16.04 -5.17
C PHE A 32 4.46 17.38 -4.47
N THR A 33 3.65 18.26 -5.06
CA THR A 33 3.38 19.56 -4.44
C THR A 33 2.46 19.49 -3.23
N LYS A 34 2.50 20.53 -2.40
CA LYS A 34 1.48 20.72 -1.35
C LYS A 34 0.06 20.81 -1.92
N GLY A 35 -0.09 21.34 -3.14
CA GLY A 35 -1.38 21.46 -3.81
C GLY A 35 -2.03 20.10 -4.08
N ILE A 36 -1.27 19.12 -4.59
CA ILE A 36 -1.80 17.76 -4.77
C ILE A 36 -2.08 17.09 -3.42
N ALA A 37 -1.26 17.33 -2.39
CA ALA A 37 -1.55 16.86 -1.03
C ALA A 37 -2.93 17.36 -0.55
N ASP A 38 -3.25 18.62 -0.79
CA ASP A 38 -4.54 19.21 -0.41
C ASP A 38 -5.71 18.67 -1.24
N VAL A 39 -5.51 18.39 -2.53
CA VAL A 39 -6.50 17.68 -3.36
C VAL A 39 -6.79 16.31 -2.76
N ILE A 40 -5.75 15.54 -2.41
CA ILE A 40 -5.89 14.19 -1.84
C ILE A 40 -6.56 14.24 -0.46
N ARG A 41 -6.22 15.23 0.38
CA ARG A 41 -6.91 15.45 1.68
C ARG A 41 -8.40 15.73 1.51
N LYS A 42 -8.79 16.51 0.50
CA LYS A 42 -10.21 16.78 0.19
C LYS A 42 -10.98 15.54 -0.24
N LEU A 43 -10.30 14.52 -0.78
CA LEU A 43 -10.91 13.21 -1.03
C LEU A 43 -11.15 12.42 0.27
N GLY A 44 -10.61 12.87 1.41
CA GLY A 44 -10.81 12.26 2.72
C GLY A 44 -9.71 11.29 3.13
N TYR A 45 -8.49 11.45 2.59
CA TYR A 45 -7.30 10.74 3.05
C TYR A 45 -6.57 11.51 4.16
N ASN A 46 -5.95 10.78 5.08
CA ASN A 46 -4.87 11.35 5.90
C ASN A 46 -3.59 11.36 5.07
N VAL A 47 -3.02 12.54 4.82
CA VAL A 47 -1.83 12.70 3.98
C VAL A 47 -0.65 13.18 4.80
N VAL A 48 0.35 12.32 4.93
CA VAL A 48 1.69 12.66 5.40
C VAL A 48 2.51 13.09 4.18
N HIS A 49 2.69 14.39 4.03
CA HIS A 49 3.55 14.94 2.97
C HIS A 49 4.99 14.93 3.47
N LEU A 50 5.82 14.10 2.83
CA LEU A 50 7.22 13.95 3.19
C LEU A 50 8.01 15.21 2.84
N GLY A 51 9.17 15.37 3.48
CA GLY A 51 10.13 16.42 3.14
C GLY A 51 10.60 16.32 1.68
N PRO A 52 11.38 17.31 1.20
CA PRO A 52 11.88 17.34 -0.18
C PRO A 52 12.48 15.99 -0.58
N SER A 53 12.12 15.52 -1.77
CA SER A 53 12.63 14.24 -2.25
C SER A 53 14.14 14.32 -2.43
N ASP A 54 14.84 13.34 -1.88
CA ASP A 54 16.26 13.17 -2.06
C ASP A 54 16.50 12.15 -3.16
N THR A 55 16.98 12.62 -4.32
CA THR A 55 17.27 11.78 -5.50
C THR A 55 18.47 10.87 -5.30
N SER A 56 19.23 11.03 -4.21
CA SER A 56 20.28 10.10 -3.82
C SER A 56 19.76 8.84 -3.11
N LEU A 57 18.51 8.88 -2.62
CA LEU A 57 17.88 7.73 -1.99
C LEU A 57 17.47 6.70 -3.05
N PRO A 58 17.57 5.41 -2.73
CA PRO A 58 17.15 4.35 -3.65
C PRO A 58 15.62 4.34 -3.80
N GLU A 59 15.12 3.91 -4.97
CA GLU A 59 13.68 3.96 -5.29
C GLU A 59 12.79 3.25 -4.26
N TRP A 60 13.27 2.14 -3.69
CA TRP A 60 12.56 1.40 -2.65
C TRP A 60 12.27 2.24 -1.40
N HIS A 61 13.07 3.26 -1.12
CA HIS A 61 12.92 4.11 0.06
C HIS A 61 11.59 4.88 0.01
N HIS A 62 11.21 5.36 -1.18
CA HIS A 62 9.92 6.03 -1.36
C HIS A 62 8.75 5.06 -1.13
N MET A 63 8.87 3.79 -1.58
CA MET A 63 7.85 2.76 -1.35
C MET A 63 7.78 2.36 0.13
N ALA A 64 8.93 2.21 0.79
CA ALA A 64 9.03 1.83 2.20
C ALA A 64 8.64 2.96 3.17
N SER A 65 8.55 4.22 2.71
CA SER A 65 8.16 5.37 3.53
C SER A 65 6.80 5.19 4.23
N ARG A 66 5.90 4.35 3.68
CA ARG A 66 4.65 3.96 4.34
C ARG A 66 4.84 3.28 5.69
N MET A 67 6.01 2.67 5.93
CA MET A 67 6.38 2.08 7.22
C MET A 67 6.51 3.12 8.33
N LEU A 68 6.66 4.41 8.03
CA LEU A 68 6.72 5.48 9.02
C LEU A 68 5.44 5.56 9.88
N VAL A 69 4.35 4.91 9.49
CA VAL A 69 3.14 4.76 10.33
C VAL A 69 3.44 4.06 11.65
N ILE A 70 4.45 3.19 11.68
CA ILE A 70 4.86 2.47 12.88
C ILE A 70 5.47 3.44 13.91
N ASP A 71 6.03 4.58 13.49
CA ASP A 71 6.56 5.58 14.42
C ASP A 71 5.46 6.44 15.07
N ASP A 72 4.22 6.39 14.56
CA ASP A 72 3.11 7.20 15.07
C ASP A 72 2.51 6.61 16.36
N PRO A 73 2.68 7.25 17.54
CA PRO A 73 2.21 6.71 18.81
C PRO A 73 0.68 6.58 18.90
N GLU A 74 -0.08 7.25 18.03
CA GLU A 74 -1.55 7.18 17.99
C GLU A 74 -2.08 6.00 17.17
N VAL A 75 -1.20 5.24 16.51
CA VAL A 75 -1.58 4.09 15.69
C VAL A 75 -1.32 2.79 16.42
N ASP A 76 -2.39 2.06 16.78
CA ASP A 76 -2.30 0.74 17.44
C ASP A 76 -1.95 -0.40 16.48
N VAL A 77 -2.53 -0.36 15.28
CA VAL A 77 -2.40 -1.37 14.23
C VAL A 77 -2.30 -0.72 12.86
N PHE A 78 -1.54 -1.33 11.95
CA PHE A 78 -1.37 -0.86 10.59
C PHE A 78 -1.54 -1.98 9.57
N MET A 79 -1.89 -1.61 8.35
CA MET A 79 -1.86 -2.47 7.17
C MET A 79 -1.24 -1.72 6.00
N MET A 80 -0.29 -2.35 5.32
CA MET A 80 0.30 -1.84 4.10
C MET A 80 -0.51 -2.31 2.92
N ARG A 81 -0.93 -1.38 2.07
CA ARG A 81 -1.64 -1.67 0.82
C ARG A 81 -1.03 -0.87 -0.32
N ASP A 82 -0.88 -1.51 -1.47
CA ASP A 82 -0.51 -0.81 -2.69
C ASP A 82 -1.73 -0.05 -3.22
N LEU A 83 -1.53 1.23 -3.57
CA LEU A 83 -2.64 2.11 -3.97
C LEU A 83 -3.30 1.70 -5.30
N ASP A 84 -2.60 0.92 -6.13
CA ASP A 84 -3.13 0.34 -7.36
C ASP A 84 -3.84 -1.01 -7.17
N SER A 85 -3.97 -1.49 -5.93
CA SER A 85 -4.71 -2.72 -5.58
C SER A 85 -6.09 -2.41 -5.00
N ALA A 86 -7.15 -3.06 -5.50
CA ALA A 86 -8.48 -2.91 -4.92
C ALA A 86 -8.54 -3.48 -3.49
N LEU A 87 -9.31 -2.82 -2.64
CA LEU A 87 -9.68 -3.37 -1.34
C LEU A 87 -10.95 -4.20 -1.52
N SER A 88 -10.93 -5.42 -0.99
CA SER A 88 -12.00 -6.40 -1.19
C SER A 88 -12.64 -6.83 0.13
N PRO A 89 -13.78 -7.54 0.09
CA PRO A 89 -14.28 -8.27 1.26
C PRO A 89 -13.27 -9.27 1.83
N ARG A 90 -12.38 -9.84 0.99
CA ARG A 90 -11.38 -10.82 1.46
C ARG A 90 -10.35 -10.18 2.35
N ASP A 91 -9.93 -9.00 1.93
CA ASP A 91 -9.08 -8.10 2.69
C ASP A 91 -9.67 -7.87 4.09
N ALA A 92 -10.92 -7.40 4.17
CA ALA A 92 -11.57 -7.09 5.43
C ALA A 92 -11.74 -8.30 6.35
N ILE A 93 -12.18 -9.44 5.81
CA ILE A 93 -12.44 -10.65 6.61
C ILE A 93 -11.12 -11.23 7.14
N SER A 94 -10.07 -11.30 6.32
CA SER A 94 -8.75 -11.76 6.76
C SER A 94 -8.15 -10.84 7.82
N THR A 95 -8.32 -9.52 7.68
CA THR A 95 -7.92 -8.56 8.71
C THR A 95 -8.69 -8.76 10.00
N TRP A 96 -10.01 -8.96 9.96
CA TRP A 96 -10.80 -9.23 11.16
C TRP A 96 -10.35 -10.51 11.86
N ALA A 97 -10.17 -11.60 11.10
CA ALA A 97 -9.67 -12.86 11.63
C ALA A 97 -8.29 -12.69 12.30
N TRP A 98 -7.37 -11.95 11.68
CA TRP A 98 -6.07 -11.61 12.29
C TRP A 98 -6.20 -10.80 13.58
N MET A 99 -7.03 -9.75 13.59
CA MET A 99 -7.22 -8.93 14.79
C MET A 99 -7.69 -9.76 15.98
N THR A 100 -8.54 -10.78 15.73
CA THR A 100 -9.07 -11.68 16.76
C THR A 100 -8.15 -12.85 17.14
N SER A 101 -7.09 -13.13 16.36
CA SER A 101 -6.22 -14.29 16.60
C SER A 101 -5.18 -14.08 17.70
N GLY A 102 -4.88 -12.81 18.02
CA GLY A 102 -3.81 -12.43 18.94
C GLY A 102 -2.41 -12.39 18.31
N ALA A 103 -2.26 -12.75 17.03
CA ALA A 103 -0.98 -12.64 16.33
C ALA A 103 -0.50 -11.17 16.21
N SER A 104 0.81 -10.96 16.23
CA SER A 104 1.39 -9.60 16.14
C SER A 104 1.38 -9.07 14.72
N PHE A 105 1.56 -9.94 13.72
CA PHE A 105 1.66 -9.56 12.31
C PHE A 105 0.74 -10.41 11.43
N LEU A 106 0.46 -9.86 10.25
CA LEU A 106 -0.39 -10.41 9.21
C LEU A 106 0.37 -10.43 7.90
N SER A 107 0.26 -11.51 7.14
CA SER A 107 0.69 -11.61 5.75
C SER A 107 -0.39 -12.30 4.92
N MET A 108 -0.66 -11.81 3.71
CA MET A 108 -1.73 -12.33 2.84
C MET A 108 -1.21 -12.70 1.44
N HIS A 109 -1.40 -13.97 1.05
CA HIS A 109 -1.00 -14.57 -0.23
C HIS A 109 -2.22 -15.16 -0.96
N ASP A 110 -3.09 -14.29 -1.50
CA ASP A 110 -4.39 -14.70 -2.08
C ASP A 110 -4.35 -15.04 -3.58
N HIS A 111 -3.16 -15.19 -4.18
CA HIS A 111 -3.01 -15.43 -5.61
C HIS A 111 -1.77 -16.29 -5.90
N PHE A 112 -1.81 -17.07 -6.98
CA PHE A 112 -0.68 -17.93 -7.40
C PHE A 112 0.61 -17.17 -7.74
N ALA A 113 0.49 -15.88 -8.06
CA ALA A 113 1.63 -15.00 -8.33
C ALA A 113 2.25 -14.40 -7.05
N HIS A 114 1.61 -14.58 -5.89
CA HIS A 114 2.14 -14.13 -4.61
C HIS A 114 3.15 -15.14 -4.09
N VAL A 115 4.35 -15.11 -4.66
CA VAL A 115 5.42 -16.10 -4.40
C VAL A 115 6.44 -15.63 -3.37
N ASP A 116 6.52 -14.33 -3.11
CA ASP A 116 7.41 -13.76 -2.09
C ASP A 116 6.94 -14.14 -0.69
N ILE A 117 7.88 -14.29 0.24
CA ILE A 117 7.56 -14.75 1.60
C ILE A 117 6.66 -13.77 2.37
N ILE A 118 6.76 -12.49 2.04
CA ILE A 118 5.92 -11.40 2.53
C ILE A 118 5.83 -10.35 1.42
N LEU A 119 4.62 -9.88 1.11
CA LEU A 119 4.41 -8.91 0.04
C LEU A 119 4.32 -7.49 0.60
N GLY A 120 4.96 -6.54 -0.09
CA GLY A 120 5.04 -5.14 0.37
C GLY A 120 3.68 -4.47 0.56
N GLY A 121 2.71 -4.82 -0.31
CA GLY A 121 1.34 -4.33 -0.25
C GLY A 121 0.34 -5.22 0.47
N MET A 122 0.74 -6.33 1.10
CA MET A 122 -0.20 -7.31 1.69
C MET A 122 0.21 -7.81 3.07
N TRP A 123 0.83 -6.94 3.87
CA TRP A 123 1.20 -7.23 5.26
C TRP A 123 0.73 -6.14 6.22
N GLY A 124 0.71 -6.46 7.51
CA GLY A 124 0.29 -5.55 8.56
C GLY A 124 0.78 -6.02 9.93
N GLY A 125 0.56 -5.20 10.95
CA GLY A 125 1.04 -5.52 12.28
C GLY A 125 0.48 -4.64 13.39
N ARG A 126 0.70 -5.09 14.61
CA ARG A 126 0.55 -4.28 15.83
C ARG A 126 1.77 -3.38 15.96
N THR A 127 1.53 -2.09 16.15
CA THR A 127 2.60 -1.09 16.10
C THR A 127 3.60 -1.28 17.24
N GLU A 128 3.15 -1.68 18.43
CA GLU A 128 4.05 -1.98 19.57
C GLU A 128 5.04 -3.10 19.21
N ALA A 129 4.55 -4.23 18.70
CA ALA A 129 5.41 -5.34 18.27
C ALA A 129 6.35 -4.94 17.14
N ALA A 130 5.86 -4.13 16.18
CA ALA A 130 6.68 -3.61 15.08
C ALA A 130 7.82 -2.70 15.58
N ARG A 131 7.57 -1.78 16.52
CA ARG A 131 8.62 -0.97 17.15
C ARG A 131 9.62 -1.85 17.87
N ARG A 132 9.16 -2.80 18.68
CA ARG A 132 10.03 -3.70 19.45
C ARG A 132 10.93 -4.57 18.57
N LEU A 133 10.38 -5.16 17.51
CA LEU A 133 11.09 -6.15 16.69
C LEU A 133 11.79 -5.56 15.47
N ILE A 134 11.15 -4.64 14.75
CA ILE A 134 11.65 -4.14 13.45
C ILE A 134 12.64 -2.99 13.68
N ALA A 135 12.21 -1.99 14.45
CA ALA A 135 12.91 -0.72 14.58
C ALA A 135 12.79 -0.12 15.99
N PRO A 136 13.53 -0.66 16.98
CA PRO A 136 13.49 -0.16 18.36
C PRO A 136 13.99 1.28 18.50
N ASN A 137 14.72 1.78 17.50
CA ASN A 137 15.21 3.16 17.41
C ASN A 137 14.39 4.02 16.42
N GLY A 138 13.21 3.56 15.99
CA GLY A 138 12.34 4.24 15.02
C GLY A 138 12.56 3.78 13.57
N ILE A 139 11.47 3.73 12.80
CA ILE A 139 11.48 3.32 11.39
C ILE A 139 12.25 4.30 10.53
N ALA A 140 12.18 5.61 10.80
CA ALA A 140 13.00 6.58 10.06
C ALA A 140 14.50 6.21 10.12
N ALA A 141 15.02 5.91 11.31
CA ALA A 141 16.41 5.48 11.48
C ALA A 141 16.69 4.12 10.83
N PHE A 142 15.73 3.20 10.83
CA PHE A 142 15.83 1.91 10.13
C PHE A 142 15.96 2.10 8.61
N LEU A 143 15.12 2.95 8.00
CA LEU A 143 15.16 3.23 6.57
C LEU A 143 16.47 3.93 6.18
N ASP A 144 16.91 4.92 6.95
CA ASP A 144 18.20 5.61 6.75
C ASP A 144 19.39 4.65 6.82
N SER A 145 19.35 3.70 7.76
CA SER A 145 20.39 2.68 7.89
C SER A 145 20.39 1.72 6.71
N ALA A 146 19.22 1.32 6.21
CA ALA A 146 19.10 0.44 5.06
C ALA A 146 19.54 1.13 3.76
N ALA A 147 19.28 2.43 3.60
CA ALA A 147 19.71 3.22 2.45
C ALA A 147 21.24 3.33 2.32
N LYS A 148 21.98 3.15 3.43
CA LYS A 148 23.44 3.19 3.47
C LYS A 148 24.10 1.82 3.26
N MET A 149 23.33 0.75 3.15
CA MET A 149 23.88 -0.59 2.88
C MET A 149 24.33 -0.69 1.43
N ASP A 150 25.40 -1.43 1.17
CA ASP A 150 25.86 -1.78 -0.19
C ASP A 150 24.95 -2.83 -0.87
N GLU A 151 23.86 -3.21 -0.20
CA GLU A 151 22.87 -4.16 -0.68
C GLU A 151 21.85 -3.48 -1.61
N LYS A 152 21.63 -4.06 -2.79
CA LYS A 152 20.60 -3.59 -3.72
C LYS A 152 19.28 -4.30 -3.46
N PHE A 153 18.39 -3.64 -2.71
CA PHE A 153 17.04 -4.16 -2.50
C PHE A 153 16.17 -4.05 -3.78
N GLY A 154 16.34 -3.02 -4.61
CA GLY A 154 15.58 -2.85 -5.86
C GLY A 154 14.11 -2.44 -5.69
N ASN A 155 13.41 -3.01 -4.70
CA ASN A 155 12.08 -2.60 -4.25
C ASN A 155 11.94 -2.79 -2.72
N ASP A 156 10.85 -2.29 -2.15
CA ASP A 156 10.60 -2.40 -0.70
C ASP A 156 10.27 -3.84 -0.28
N GLN A 157 9.66 -4.64 -1.15
CA GLN A 157 9.37 -6.04 -0.87
C GLN A 157 10.63 -6.86 -0.57
N ILE A 158 11.71 -6.68 -1.34
CA ILE A 158 12.99 -7.34 -1.10
C ILE A 158 13.63 -6.82 0.21
N LEU A 159 13.49 -5.52 0.50
CA LEU A 159 13.93 -4.96 1.79
C LEU A 159 13.17 -5.59 2.95
N ILE A 160 11.85 -5.72 2.85
CA ILE A 160 11.01 -6.33 3.88
C ILE A 160 11.40 -7.80 4.03
N ALA A 161 11.54 -8.56 2.94
CA ALA A 161 11.93 -9.96 2.98
C ALA A 161 13.32 -10.18 3.63
N LYS A 162 14.28 -9.28 3.39
CA LYS A 162 15.65 -9.42 3.93
C LYS A 162 15.84 -8.86 5.33
N LEU A 163 15.21 -7.72 5.65
CA LEU A 163 15.50 -6.96 6.87
C LEU A 163 14.37 -6.99 7.90
N VAL A 164 13.12 -7.17 7.46
CA VAL A 164 11.93 -7.15 8.34
C VAL A 164 11.50 -8.57 8.68
N TYR A 165 11.26 -9.40 7.67
CA TYR A 165 10.70 -10.74 7.82
C TYR A 165 11.48 -11.63 8.80
N PRO A 166 12.83 -11.68 8.77
CA PRO A 166 13.59 -12.52 9.71
C PRO A 166 13.39 -12.12 11.18
N LYS A 167 12.93 -10.90 11.44
CA LYS A 167 12.66 -10.40 12.80
C LYS A 167 11.23 -10.70 13.27
N ILE A 168 10.28 -10.83 12.34
CA ILE A 168 8.85 -10.92 12.67
C ILE A 168 8.25 -12.30 12.40
N HIS A 169 8.87 -13.14 11.55
CA HIS A 169 8.29 -14.41 11.09
C HIS A 169 7.77 -15.34 12.21
N PRO A 170 8.33 -15.38 13.44
CA PRO A 170 7.75 -16.20 14.52
C PRO A 170 6.40 -15.70 15.03
N GLU A 171 6.03 -14.46 14.71
CA GLU A 171 4.83 -13.75 15.16
C GLU A 171 3.86 -13.39 14.00
N VAL A 172 4.08 -13.92 12.79
CA VAL A 172 3.25 -13.66 11.59
C VAL A 172 2.15 -14.71 11.44
N LEU A 173 0.89 -14.27 11.33
CA LEU A 173 -0.21 -15.08 10.81
C LEU A 173 -0.29 -14.94 9.28
N HIS A 174 -0.07 -16.05 8.60
CA HIS A 174 -0.20 -16.14 7.15
C HIS A 174 -1.61 -16.58 6.74
N PHE A 175 -2.25 -15.81 5.87
CA PHE A 175 -3.36 -16.26 5.04
C PHE A 175 -2.78 -16.63 3.68
N ASP A 176 -2.85 -17.91 3.30
CA ASP A 176 -2.16 -18.39 2.10
C ASP A 176 -3.03 -19.36 1.30
N LEU A 177 -3.41 -18.92 0.09
CA LEU A 177 -4.20 -19.70 -0.84
C LEU A 177 -3.42 -20.91 -1.38
N THR A 178 -2.12 -20.75 -1.62
CA THR A 178 -1.27 -21.74 -2.30
C THR A 178 -0.57 -22.70 -1.32
N GLN A 179 -0.59 -22.36 -0.03
CA GLN A 179 0.14 -23.04 1.04
C GLN A 179 1.67 -23.01 0.86
N ALA A 180 2.20 -22.16 -0.05
CA ALA A 180 3.63 -22.04 -0.30
C ALA A 180 4.36 -21.35 0.87
N ALA A 181 3.86 -20.21 1.35
CA ALA A 181 4.41 -19.50 2.50
C ALA A 181 4.24 -20.31 3.78
N CYS A 182 3.10 -20.99 3.92
CA CYS A 182 2.82 -21.81 5.10
C CYS A 182 3.78 -22.99 5.28
N LYS A 183 4.24 -23.60 4.19
CA LYS A 183 5.26 -24.66 4.24
C LYS A 183 6.61 -24.15 4.72
N HIS A 184 6.90 -22.86 4.52
CA HIS A 184 8.15 -22.24 4.94
C HIS A 184 8.15 -21.89 6.44
N ASP A 185 7.05 -21.32 6.95
CA ASP A 185 6.98 -20.81 8.33
C ASP A 185 6.39 -21.78 9.37
N GLY A 186 5.56 -22.73 8.92
CA GLY A 186 5.17 -23.94 9.67
C GLY A 186 4.39 -23.78 10.98
N LYS A 187 4.03 -22.56 11.43
CA LYS A 187 3.47 -22.35 12.78
C LYS A 187 2.15 -21.58 12.85
N MET A 188 1.99 -20.49 12.11
CA MET A 188 0.78 -19.65 12.14
C MET A 188 0.28 -19.41 10.73
N CYS A 189 -0.45 -20.38 10.22
CA CYS A 189 -1.04 -20.33 8.89
C CYS A 189 -2.49 -20.78 8.94
N VAL A 190 -3.33 -20.06 8.20
CA VAL A 190 -4.73 -20.42 7.95
C VAL A 190 -5.03 -20.29 6.46
N PRO A 191 -5.96 -21.11 5.93
CA PRO A 191 -6.49 -20.86 4.59
C PRO A 191 -7.19 -19.49 4.55
N PHE A 192 -7.34 -18.91 3.36
CA PHE A 192 -8.18 -17.74 3.21
C PHE A 192 -9.61 -18.03 3.70
N PRO A 193 -10.25 -17.10 4.42
CA PRO A 193 -11.53 -17.31 5.10
C PRO A 193 -12.74 -17.37 4.13
N MET A 194 -12.49 -17.44 2.83
CA MET A 194 -13.50 -17.55 1.78
C MET A 194 -13.11 -18.60 0.74
N VAL A 195 -14.12 -19.11 0.04
CA VAL A 195 -13.99 -20.19 -0.96
C VAL A 195 -12.80 -19.90 -1.87
N PRO A 196 -11.80 -20.78 -1.96
CA PRO A 196 -10.65 -20.60 -2.84
C PRO A 196 -11.09 -20.20 -4.25
N HIS A 197 -10.40 -19.24 -4.86
CA HIS A 197 -10.69 -18.91 -6.24
C HIS A 197 -10.40 -20.12 -7.13
N THR A 198 -11.33 -20.47 -8.02
CA THR A 198 -11.20 -21.64 -8.91
C THR A 198 -10.56 -21.23 -10.23
N GLY A 199 -9.43 -21.85 -10.59
CA GLY A 199 -8.74 -21.60 -11.86
C GLY A 199 -7.66 -20.50 -11.78
N HIS A 200 -7.05 -20.16 -12.93
CA HIS A 200 -5.94 -19.20 -13.00
C HIS A 200 -6.39 -17.73 -13.12
N LYS A 201 -7.66 -17.47 -13.46
CA LYS A 201 -8.21 -16.12 -13.48
C LYS A 201 -8.99 -15.89 -12.19
N ILE A 202 -8.37 -15.16 -11.28
CA ILE A 202 -8.89 -14.89 -9.96
C ILE A 202 -9.37 -13.44 -9.92
N GLU A 203 -10.68 -13.23 -10.05
CA GLU A 203 -11.29 -11.90 -9.84
C GLU A 203 -11.54 -11.69 -8.34
N GLY A 204 -11.12 -10.54 -7.82
CA GLY A 204 -11.36 -10.10 -6.45
C GLY A 204 -10.44 -10.68 -5.38
N HIS A 205 -9.18 -11.02 -5.71
CA HIS A 205 -8.18 -11.41 -4.70
C HIS A 205 -7.58 -10.20 -3.98
N VAL A 206 -7.08 -10.40 -2.77
CA VAL A 206 -6.28 -9.39 -2.05
C VAL A 206 -5.03 -9.05 -2.84
N GLY A 207 -4.83 -7.77 -3.18
CA GLY A 207 -3.68 -7.34 -3.99
C GLY A 207 -3.94 -7.35 -5.51
N GLU A 208 -5.18 -7.54 -5.95
CA GLU A 208 -5.53 -7.45 -7.37
C GLU A 208 -5.26 -6.04 -7.90
N ILE A 209 -4.28 -5.93 -8.81
CA ILE A 209 -3.94 -4.68 -9.48
C ILE A 209 -5.09 -4.29 -10.41
N VAL A 210 -5.74 -3.18 -10.11
CA VAL A 210 -6.81 -2.64 -10.91
C VAL A 210 -6.23 -1.81 -12.06
N GLY A 211 -6.31 -2.35 -13.28
CA GLY A 211 -6.11 -1.55 -14.49
C GLY A 211 -7.17 -0.46 -14.62
N SER A 212 -6.80 0.71 -15.13
CA SER A 212 -7.58 1.96 -15.14
C SER A 212 -8.94 1.96 -15.85
N ARG A 213 -9.41 0.82 -16.38
CA ARG A 213 -10.69 0.67 -17.09
C ARG A 213 -11.60 -0.44 -16.58
N ALA A 214 -11.06 -1.43 -15.87
CA ALA A 214 -11.79 -2.69 -15.66
C ALA A 214 -12.75 -2.65 -14.46
N LEU A 215 -12.55 -1.72 -13.50
CA LEU A 215 -13.22 -1.79 -12.19
C LEU A 215 -13.67 -0.43 -11.62
N MET A 216 -13.92 0.60 -12.45
CA MET A 216 -14.60 1.80 -11.95
C MET A 216 -16.12 1.61 -12.11
N PRO A 217 -16.88 1.33 -11.03
CA PRO A 217 -18.34 1.36 -11.10
C PRO A 217 -18.82 2.78 -11.42
N ARG A 218 -20.01 2.92 -12.00
CA ARG A 218 -20.58 4.22 -12.45
C ARG A 218 -20.55 5.34 -11.40
N HIS A 219 -20.60 5.02 -10.10
CA HIS A 219 -20.47 6.03 -9.05
C HIS A 219 -19.03 6.55 -8.89
N VAL A 220 -18.03 5.70 -9.16
CA VAL A 220 -16.61 6.06 -9.18
C VAL A 220 -16.30 6.93 -10.39
N ASP A 221 -16.97 6.73 -11.52
CA ASP A 221 -16.82 7.60 -12.69
C ASP A 221 -17.22 9.05 -12.41
N VAL A 222 -18.29 9.28 -11.63
CA VAL A 222 -18.72 10.63 -11.21
C VAL A 222 -17.69 11.27 -10.29
N ALA A 223 -17.20 10.51 -9.31
CA ALA A 223 -16.14 10.99 -8.43
C ALA A 223 -14.89 11.33 -9.26
N CYS A 224 -14.51 10.51 -10.25
CA CYS A 224 -13.33 10.69 -11.12
C CYS A 224 -13.28 12.10 -11.71
N LYS A 225 -14.44 12.67 -12.05
CA LYS A 225 -14.58 14.04 -12.57
C LYS A 225 -14.20 15.11 -11.55
N GLU A 226 -14.56 14.94 -10.28
CA GLU A 226 -14.17 15.86 -9.21
C GLU A 226 -12.66 15.86 -8.98
N LEU A 227 -12.04 14.66 -9.00
CA LEU A 227 -10.58 14.54 -8.90
C LEU A 227 -9.89 15.26 -10.07
N VAL A 228 -10.36 15.04 -11.30
CA VAL A 228 -9.85 15.74 -12.48
C VAL A 228 -10.00 17.25 -12.35
N GLY A 229 -11.15 17.75 -11.87
CA GLY A 229 -11.36 19.18 -11.64
C GLY A 229 -10.37 19.78 -10.64
N GLY A 230 -10.04 19.05 -9.57
CA GLY A 230 -9.00 19.45 -8.61
C GLY A 230 -7.59 19.48 -9.22
N LEU A 231 -7.29 18.57 -10.15
CA LEU A 231 -5.97 18.45 -10.77
C LEU A 231 -5.76 19.38 -11.97
N GLU A 232 -6.84 19.83 -12.65
CA GLU A 232 -6.76 20.73 -13.81
C GLU A 232 -6.03 22.04 -13.50
N ASN A 233 -6.13 22.52 -12.26
CA ASN A 233 -5.59 23.80 -11.82
C ASN A 233 -4.48 23.65 -10.76
N THR A 234 -3.98 22.44 -10.53
CA THR A 234 -3.00 22.14 -9.47
C THR A 234 -1.74 21.54 -10.07
N PRO A 235 -0.57 22.19 -9.91
CA PRO A 235 0.70 21.55 -10.22
C PRO A 235 0.86 20.27 -9.40
N VAL A 236 1.20 19.15 -10.06
CA VAL A 236 1.30 17.83 -9.39
C VAL A 236 2.70 17.65 -8.82
N PHE A 237 3.72 18.15 -9.51
CA PHE A 237 5.11 18.00 -9.13
C PHE A 237 5.79 19.32 -8.84
N GLU A 238 6.74 19.27 -7.90
CA GLU A 238 7.65 20.39 -7.60
C GLU A 238 8.66 20.58 -8.75
N GLU A 239 9.13 19.49 -9.36
CA GLU A 239 10.10 19.53 -10.46
C GLU A 239 9.43 19.80 -11.82
N ALA A 240 9.95 20.79 -12.55
CA ALA A 240 9.35 21.27 -13.80
C ALA A 240 9.37 20.22 -14.93
N ASP A 241 10.39 19.38 -14.98
CA ASP A 241 10.51 18.30 -15.96
C ASP A 241 9.51 17.17 -15.67
N LEU A 242 9.34 16.76 -14.41
CA LEU A 242 8.30 15.81 -13.99
C LEU A 242 6.90 16.37 -14.28
N GLN A 243 6.68 17.66 -14.02
CA GLN A 243 5.43 18.34 -14.35
C GLN A 243 5.19 18.36 -15.86
N ALA A 244 6.20 18.60 -16.68
CA ALA A 244 6.08 18.57 -18.15
C ALA A 244 5.79 17.15 -18.66
N GLN A 245 6.47 16.13 -18.13
CA GLN A 245 6.22 14.71 -18.45
C GLN A 245 4.79 14.29 -18.07
N TRP A 246 4.30 14.76 -16.93
CA TRP A 246 2.93 14.57 -16.49
C TRP A 246 1.94 15.15 -17.50
N LEU A 247 2.08 16.44 -17.83
CA LEU A 247 1.17 17.16 -18.73
C LEU A 247 1.19 16.60 -20.16
N GLY A 248 2.35 16.17 -20.66
CA GLY A 248 2.51 15.60 -21.99
C GLY A 248 2.15 14.12 -22.10
N GLY A 249 2.14 13.38 -20.99
CA GLY A 249 2.03 11.93 -20.97
C GLY A 249 0.82 11.41 -20.20
N ALA A 250 0.96 11.32 -18.87
CA ALA A 250 -0.01 10.64 -18.02
C ALA A 250 -1.31 11.43 -17.83
N TRP A 251 -1.24 12.76 -17.81
CA TRP A 251 -2.41 13.62 -17.61
C TRP A 251 -3.47 13.48 -18.70
N PRO A 252 -3.16 13.55 -20.02
CA PRO A 252 -4.16 13.35 -21.07
C PRO A 252 -4.84 11.98 -21.00
N ARG A 253 -4.08 10.92 -20.66
CA ARG A 253 -4.63 9.57 -20.47
C ARG A 253 -5.60 9.53 -19.28
N MET A 254 -5.16 10.05 -18.13
CA MET A 254 -5.97 10.10 -16.91
C MET A 254 -7.24 10.91 -17.11
N ARG A 255 -7.13 12.13 -17.64
CA ARG A 255 -8.27 12.99 -17.95
C ARG A 255 -9.23 12.32 -18.94
N GLY A 256 -8.70 11.53 -19.88
CA GLY A 256 -9.50 10.75 -20.82
C GLY A 256 -10.29 9.61 -20.18
N PHE A 257 -9.81 9.02 -19.08
CA PHE A 257 -10.54 7.98 -18.35
C PHE A 257 -11.76 8.51 -17.60
N CYS A 258 -11.69 9.74 -17.06
CA CYS A 258 -12.78 10.33 -16.29
C CYS A 258 -13.81 11.14 -17.12
N LYS A 259 -13.80 11.07 -18.46
CA LYS A 259 -14.77 11.78 -19.33
C LYS A 259 -16.08 11.01 -19.43
#